data_AF-A0A399WQ93-F1
#
_entry.id   AF-A0A399WQ93-F1
#
_cell.length_a   1.000
_cell.length_b   1.000
_cell.length_c   1.000
_cell.angle_alpha   90.00
_cell.angle_beta   90.00
_cell.angle_gamma   90.00
#
_symmetry.space_group_name_H-M   'P 1'
#
loop_
_entity.id
_entity.type
_entity.pdbx_description
1 polymer ?
#
loop_
_entity_poly.entity_id
_entity_poly.type
_entity_poly.pdbx_seq_one_letter_code
_entity_poly.pdbx_strand_id
1 'polypeptide(L)'
;MSACGLCLGNTVTAWAEDVYSPEALKGINQGFPVKEAMHYKKLEDARVQCELCPRKCTIADRERGYCGVRENRGGTYYTLVHSRVCALNVDPVEKKPLFHFFPGTKAYSLATAGCNIECKFCQNWQISQYRPEQIESIKLTPEDIVKDARMSGSKTIAYTYSEPVVYYSITV
;
A
#
# COMPACT_ATOMS: atom_id res chain seq x y z
N MET A 1 18.93 3.19 47.63
CA MET A 1 19.02 4.48 46.91
C MET A 1 19.19 4.17 45.44
N SER A 2 18.35 4.82 44.64
CA SER A 2 18.11 4.60 43.22
C SER A 2 19.22 5.16 42.33
N ALA A 3 19.53 4.46 41.24
CA ALA A 3 20.00 4.95 39.95
C ALA A 3 20.02 3.72 39.01
N CYS A 4 18.95 3.37 38.29
CA CYS A 4 18.38 4.04 37.12
C CYS A 4 19.43 4.46 36.08
N GLY A 5 20.06 3.46 35.44
CA GLY A 5 20.88 3.63 34.23
C GLY A 5 20.03 3.56 32.96
N LEU A 6 19.14 4.53 32.81
CA LEU A 6 18.18 4.68 31.70
C LEU A 6 18.84 5.48 30.56
N CYS A 7 19.92 4.97 29.95
CA CYS A 7 20.69 5.72 28.93
C CYS A 7 21.36 4.88 27.83
N LEU A 8 20.92 3.64 27.56
CA LEU A 8 21.37 2.91 26.35
C LEU A 8 20.18 2.72 25.42
N GLY A 9 20.27 3.39 24.27
CA GLY A 9 19.19 3.54 23.29
C GLY A 9 18.64 2.21 22.79
N ASN A 10 17.35 2.01 23.04
CA ASN A 10 16.55 0.90 22.51
C ASN A 10 15.32 1.41 21.75
N THR A 11 15.43 2.57 21.09
CA THR A 11 14.30 3.18 20.38
C THR A 11 14.08 2.62 18.97
N VAL A 12 15.05 1.91 18.38
CA VAL A 12 14.91 1.40 16.99
C VAL A 12 14.12 0.09 16.93
N THR A 13 14.21 -0.76 17.96
CA THR A 13 13.55 -2.07 17.99
C THR A 13 12.10 -1.98 18.46
N ALA A 14 11.80 -1.13 19.45
CA ALA A 14 10.45 -0.95 19.96
C ALA A 14 9.49 -0.36 18.91
N TRP A 15 9.96 0.62 18.12
CA TRP A 15 9.15 1.22 17.04
C TRP A 15 8.83 0.25 15.90
N ALA A 16 9.72 -0.69 15.63
CA ALA A 16 9.47 -1.73 14.65
C ALA A 16 8.33 -2.60 15.19
N GLU A 17 8.54 -3.30 16.31
CA GLU A 17 7.59 -4.27 16.84
C GLU A 17 6.20 -3.69 17.16
N ASP A 18 6.12 -2.45 17.65
CA ASP A 18 4.84 -1.83 18.06
C ASP A 18 3.93 -1.48 16.86
N VAL A 19 4.49 -1.21 15.67
CA VAL A 19 3.72 -0.99 14.42
C VAL A 19 3.24 -2.31 13.81
N TYR A 20 3.86 -3.44 14.17
CA TYR A 20 3.59 -4.76 13.59
C TYR A 20 2.61 -5.64 14.41
N SER A 21 2.04 -5.14 15.51
CA SER A 21 1.04 -5.91 16.27
C SER A 21 -0.34 -5.85 15.62
N PRO A 22 -1.08 -6.97 15.49
CA PRO A 22 -2.49 -6.97 15.05
C PRO A 22 -3.38 -6.04 15.89
N GLU A 23 -3.01 -5.79 17.15
CA GLU A 23 -3.67 -4.84 18.03
C GLU A 23 -3.44 -3.37 17.62
N ALA A 24 -2.28 -3.01 17.05
CA ALA A 24 -2.03 -1.68 16.49
C ALA A 24 -2.86 -1.39 15.22
N LEU A 25 -3.37 -2.44 14.56
CA LEU A 25 -4.25 -2.36 13.39
C LEU A 25 -5.73 -2.23 13.76
N LYS A 26 -6.11 -2.62 14.99
CA LYS A 26 -7.49 -2.57 15.50
C LYS A 26 -7.92 -1.15 15.85
N GLY A 27 -8.25 -0.36 14.83
CA GLY A 27 -8.89 0.95 15.02
C GLY A 27 -9.11 1.82 13.79
N ILE A 28 -8.65 1.43 12.61
CA ILE A 28 -8.46 2.38 11.50
C ILE A 28 -9.47 2.10 10.38
N ASN A 29 -10.74 2.46 10.59
CA ASN A 29 -11.75 2.51 9.52
C ASN A 29 -12.42 3.89 9.41
N GLN A 30 -11.78 4.96 9.91
CA GLN A 30 -12.23 6.33 9.73
C GLN A 30 -11.07 7.22 9.28
N GLY A 31 -11.19 7.87 8.11
CA GLY A 31 -10.31 8.96 7.69
C GLY A 31 -9.26 8.67 6.59
N PHE A 32 -9.44 7.63 5.76
CA PHE A 32 -8.60 7.45 4.58
C PHE A 32 -8.94 8.48 3.49
N PRO A 33 -7.94 9.23 2.99
CA PRO A 33 -8.18 10.23 1.96
C PRO A 33 -8.58 9.55 0.65
N VAL A 34 -9.75 9.92 0.12
CA VAL A 34 -10.10 9.62 -1.27
C VAL A 34 -9.38 10.65 -2.14
N LYS A 35 -8.56 10.17 -3.08
CA LYS A 35 -7.79 11.03 -4.00
C LYS A 35 -8.28 10.80 -5.42
N GLU A 36 -8.37 11.86 -6.22
CA GLU A 36 -8.65 11.71 -7.64
C GLU A 36 -7.57 10.81 -8.28
N ALA A 37 -8.01 9.84 -9.07
CA ALA A 37 -7.13 8.88 -9.71
C ALA A 37 -6.38 9.54 -10.87
N MET A 38 -5.10 9.22 -11.00
CA MET A 38 -4.32 9.57 -12.19
C MET A 38 -4.60 8.58 -13.33
N HIS A 39 -4.37 9.02 -14.57
CA HIS A 39 -4.45 8.21 -15.80
C HIS A 39 -5.84 7.64 -16.07
N TYR A 40 -6.78 8.53 -16.38
CA TYR A 40 -8.09 8.17 -16.92
C TYR A 40 -8.59 9.28 -17.84
N LYS A 41 -9.52 8.94 -18.72
CA LYS A 41 -10.28 9.92 -19.52
C LYS A 41 -11.75 9.88 -19.17
N LYS A 42 -12.39 11.05 -19.19
CA LYS A 42 -13.83 11.18 -19.08
C LYS A 42 -14.47 10.82 -20.42
N LEU A 43 -15.61 10.14 -20.36
CA LEU A 43 -16.43 9.77 -21.50
C LEU A 43 -17.84 10.36 -21.33
N GLU A 44 -18.71 10.11 -22.30
CA GLU A 44 -20.13 10.45 -22.22
C GLU A 44 -20.84 9.69 -21.09
N ASP A 45 -22.02 10.16 -20.68
CA ASP A 45 -22.87 9.56 -19.64
C ASP A 45 -22.16 9.33 -18.29
N ALA A 46 -21.29 10.26 -17.90
CA ALA A 46 -20.48 10.17 -16.68
C ALA A 46 -19.63 8.90 -16.59
N ARG A 47 -19.33 8.25 -17.72
CA ARG A 47 -18.39 7.11 -17.77
C ARG A 47 -16.96 7.60 -17.74
N VAL A 48 -16.06 6.72 -17.34
CA VAL A 48 -14.61 6.94 -17.41
C VAL A 48 -13.92 5.74 -18.03
N GLN A 49 -12.81 5.95 -18.74
CA GLN A 49 -11.90 4.88 -19.13
C GLN A 49 -10.58 5.02 -18.37
N CYS A 50 -10.24 3.98 -17.61
CA CYS A 50 -8.98 3.88 -16.90
C CYS A 50 -7.85 3.61 -17.89
N GLU A 51 -6.74 4.35 -17.78
CA GLU A 51 -5.56 4.20 -18.64
C GLU A 51 -4.30 3.79 -17.85
N LEU A 52 -4.46 3.56 -16.54
CA LEU A 52 -3.36 3.22 -15.64
C LEU A 52 -2.72 1.85 -15.93
N CYS A 53 -3.52 0.86 -16.29
CA CYS A 53 -3.05 -0.51 -16.48
C CYS A 53 -3.57 -1.12 -17.79
N PRO A 54 -2.98 -2.22 -18.27
CA PRO A 54 -3.32 -2.81 -19.58
C PRO A 54 -4.78 -3.22 -19.75
N ARG A 55 -5.57 -3.36 -18.66
CA ARG A 55 -6.99 -3.75 -18.74
C ARG A 55 -7.88 -2.70 -19.37
N LYS A 56 -7.48 -1.43 -19.36
CA LYS A 56 -8.22 -0.30 -19.97
C LYS A 56 -9.74 -0.27 -19.68
N CYS A 57 -10.11 -0.60 -18.43
CA CYS A 57 -11.52 -0.73 -18.03
C CYS A 57 -12.32 0.54 -18.36
N THR A 58 -13.54 0.37 -18.87
CA THR A 58 -14.55 1.42 -18.98
C THR A 58 -15.54 1.25 -17.84
N ILE A 59 -15.76 2.28 -17.03
CA ILE A 59 -16.47 2.20 -15.75
C ILE A 59 -17.65 3.17 -15.78
N ALA A 60 -18.87 2.67 -15.51
CA ALA A 60 -20.05 3.52 -15.39
C ALA A 60 -20.05 4.32 -14.07
N ASP A 61 -20.97 5.27 -13.93
CA ASP A 61 -21.10 6.01 -12.67
C ASP A 61 -21.39 5.04 -11.51
N ARG A 62 -20.77 5.29 -10.35
CA ARG A 62 -20.85 4.48 -9.12
C ARG A 62 -20.29 3.05 -9.22
N GLU A 63 -19.63 2.73 -10.32
CA GLU A 63 -18.95 1.44 -10.48
C GLU A 63 -17.45 1.52 -10.17
N ARG A 64 -16.84 0.34 -10.07
CA ARG A 64 -15.40 0.18 -9.84
C ARG A 64 -14.73 -0.54 -11.00
N GLY A 65 -13.45 -0.23 -11.20
CA GLY A 65 -12.62 -1.00 -12.13
C GLY A 65 -12.36 -2.43 -11.63
N TYR A 66 -11.82 -3.28 -12.50
CA TYR A 66 -11.54 -4.69 -12.18
C TYR A 66 -10.69 -4.88 -10.91
N CYS A 67 -9.74 -3.97 -10.64
CA CYS A 67 -8.90 -4.04 -9.46
C CYS A 67 -9.63 -3.77 -8.13
N GLY A 68 -10.87 -3.29 -8.17
CA GLY A 68 -11.70 -3.05 -6.98
C GLY A 68 -11.32 -1.83 -6.12
N VAL A 69 -10.22 -1.15 -6.47
CA VAL A 69 -9.61 -0.07 -5.66
C VAL A 69 -9.83 1.33 -6.21
N ARG A 70 -10.51 1.44 -7.35
CA ARG A 70 -10.85 2.72 -7.97
C ARG A 70 -12.32 2.75 -8.34
N GLU A 71 -12.95 3.90 -8.11
CA GLU A 71 -14.39 4.09 -8.21
C GLU A 71 -14.72 5.36 -8.99
N ASN A 72 -15.70 5.27 -9.87
CA ASN A 72 -16.20 6.42 -10.60
C ASN A 72 -17.33 7.10 -9.80
N ARG A 73 -17.22 8.40 -9.61
CA ARG A 73 -18.23 9.22 -8.93
C ARG A 73 -18.54 10.44 -9.78
N GLY A 74 -19.69 10.42 -10.46
CA GLY A 74 -20.16 11.51 -11.31
C GLY A 74 -19.21 11.84 -12.46
N GLY A 75 -18.56 10.84 -13.06
CA GLY A 75 -17.59 11.03 -14.15
C GLY A 75 -16.20 11.47 -13.70
N THR A 76 -15.91 11.45 -12.40
CA THR A 76 -14.57 11.66 -11.85
C THR A 76 -14.11 10.38 -11.18
N TYR A 77 -12.93 9.91 -11.55
CA TYR A 77 -12.41 8.62 -11.07
C TYR A 77 -11.54 8.82 -9.84
N TYR A 78 -11.76 8.03 -8.79
CA TYR A 78 -11.07 8.16 -7.52
C TYR A 78 -10.36 6.87 -7.14
N THR A 79 -9.20 6.98 -6.48
CA THR A 79 -8.54 5.87 -5.82
C THR A 79 -8.97 5.77 -4.35
N LEU A 80 -9.22 4.54 -3.92
CA LEU A 80 -9.65 4.19 -2.56
C LEU A 80 -8.51 3.66 -1.69
N VAL A 81 -7.32 3.55 -2.27
CA VAL A 81 -6.12 3.01 -1.62
C VAL A 81 -5.05 4.08 -1.40
N HIS A 82 -5.38 5.37 -1.60
CA HIS A 82 -4.44 6.43 -1.28
C HIS A 82 -4.22 6.50 0.23
N SER A 83 -2.96 6.38 0.62
CA SER A 83 -2.50 6.29 2.00
C SER A 83 -3.17 5.17 2.81
N ARG A 84 -3.53 4.04 2.20
CA ARG A 84 -4.21 2.91 2.86
C ARG A 84 -3.41 1.62 2.64
N VAL A 85 -2.41 1.40 3.49
CA VAL A 85 -1.47 0.28 3.42
C VAL A 85 -2.03 -0.89 4.23
N CYS A 86 -2.10 -2.09 3.65
CA CYS A 86 -2.64 -3.29 4.30
C CYS A 86 -1.58 -4.35 4.61
N ALA A 87 -0.35 -4.18 4.11
CA ALA A 87 0.78 -5.04 4.42
C ALA A 87 2.06 -4.20 4.46
N LEU A 88 2.91 -4.46 5.46
CA LEU A 88 4.16 -3.76 5.67
C LEU A 88 5.20 -4.69 6.30
N ASN A 89 6.40 -4.79 5.71
CA ASN A 89 7.50 -5.58 6.26
C ASN A 89 8.87 -4.98 5.92
N VAL A 90 9.80 -5.06 6.86
CA VAL A 90 11.22 -4.76 6.62
C VAL A 90 11.99 -6.07 6.58
N ASP A 91 12.31 -6.53 5.38
CA ASP A 91 13.00 -7.79 5.12
C ASP A 91 14.33 -7.56 4.37
N PRO A 92 15.30 -8.48 4.44
CA PRO A 92 16.44 -8.47 3.52
C PRO A 92 16.00 -8.45 2.06
N VAL A 93 16.76 -7.77 1.21
CA VAL A 93 16.46 -7.66 -0.23
C VAL A 93 16.45 -9.03 -0.91
N GLU A 94 17.21 -10.00 -0.39
CA GLU A 94 17.33 -11.37 -0.88
C GLU A 94 16.03 -12.18 -0.77
N LYS A 95 15.07 -11.75 0.07
CA LYS A 95 13.72 -12.34 0.09
C LYS A 95 12.95 -12.04 -1.20
N LYS A 96 13.35 -11.00 -1.94
CA LYS A 96 12.77 -10.61 -3.24
C LYS A 96 13.55 -11.30 -4.36
N PRO A 97 12.99 -11.44 -5.56
CA PRO A 97 13.67 -12.05 -6.72
C PRO A 97 14.77 -11.13 -7.31
N LEU A 98 15.60 -10.53 -6.45
CA LEU A 98 16.60 -9.50 -6.75
C LEU A 98 17.89 -9.74 -5.95
N PHE A 99 18.42 -10.97 -5.97
CA PHE A 99 19.53 -11.40 -5.11
C PHE A 99 20.80 -10.54 -5.23
N HIS A 100 21.12 -10.05 -6.44
CA HIS A 100 22.32 -9.23 -6.68
C HIS A 100 22.04 -7.72 -6.61
N PHE A 101 20.86 -7.31 -6.17
CA PHE A 101 20.47 -5.91 -6.06
C PHE A 101 20.65 -5.44 -4.62
N PHE A 102 21.71 -4.67 -4.34
CA PHE A 102 22.09 -4.24 -2.99
C PHE A 102 22.16 -5.37 -1.94
N PRO A 103 23.02 -6.39 -2.12
CA PRO A 103 23.13 -7.50 -1.18
C PRO A 103 23.40 -7.05 0.27
N GLY A 104 22.82 -7.74 1.24
CA GLY A 104 22.90 -7.49 2.67
C GLY A 104 22.07 -6.32 3.17
N THR A 105 21.30 -5.66 2.30
CA THR A 105 20.49 -4.49 2.67
C THR A 105 19.05 -4.86 2.96
N LYS A 106 18.38 -4.02 3.75
CA LYS A 106 16.95 -4.14 4.05
C LYS A 106 16.11 -3.41 3.02
N ALA A 107 14.94 -3.95 2.73
CA ALA A 107 13.92 -3.35 1.89
C ALA A 107 12.62 -3.14 2.69
N TYR A 108 12.14 -1.89 2.71
CA TYR A 108 10.88 -1.48 3.28
C TYR A 108 9.76 -1.82 2.30
N SER A 109 9.02 -2.89 2.59
CA SER A 109 8.10 -3.54 1.68
C SER A 109 6.67 -3.20 2.06
N LEU A 110 5.84 -2.80 1.10
CA LEU A 110 4.47 -2.38 1.39
C LEU A 110 3.50 -2.75 0.26
N ALA A 111 2.22 -2.86 0.62
CA ALA A 111 1.12 -3.08 -0.32
C ALA A 111 -0.17 -2.41 0.12
N THR A 112 -1.07 -2.20 -0.84
CA THR A 112 -2.48 -1.92 -0.56
C THR A 112 -3.36 -3.08 -0.99
N ALA A 113 -4.62 -3.02 -0.59
CA ALA A 113 -5.65 -3.91 -1.11
C ALA A 113 -5.74 -3.85 -2.64
N GLY A 114 -6.25 -4.93 -3.23
CA GLY A 114 -6.61 -5.05 -4.65
C GLY A 114 -5.45 -5.29 -5.61
N CYS A 115 -5.78 -5.83 -6.78
CA CYS A 115 -4.83 -6.18 -7.83
C CYS A 115 -5.57 -6.23 -9.17
N ASN A 116 -4.89 -5.88 -10.27
CA ASN A 116 -5.46 -5.99 -11.62
C ASN A 116 -5.17 -7.36 -12.27
N ILE A 117 -4.54 -8.29 -11.54
CA ILE A 117 -4.25 -9.66 -11.96
C ILE A 117 -4.80 -10.63 -10.91
N GLU A 118 -5.48 -11.68 -11.37
CA GLU A 118 -6.03 -12.74 -10.53
C GLU A 118 -5.19 -14.02 -10.74
N CYS A 119 -4.03 -14.07 -10.07
CA CYS A 119 -3.13 -15.22 -10.21
C CYS A 119 -3.73 -16.47 -9.56
N LYS A 120 -3.75 -17.60 -10.27
CA LYS A 120 -4.26 -18.89 -9.77
C LYS A 120 -3.61 -19.38 -8.47
N PHE A 121 -2.35 -19.02 -8.26
CA PHE A 121 -1.56 -19.42 -7.09
C PHE A 121 -1.01 -18.19 -6.34
N CYS A 122 -1.80 -17.12 -6.26
CA CYS A 122 -1.38 -15.92 -5.53
C CYS A 122 -1.21 -16.23 -4.04
N GLN A 123 0.01 -16.12 -3.51
CA GLN A 123 0.26 -16.30 -2.08
C GLN A 123 -0.39 -15.18 -1.24
N ASN A 124 -0.57 -14.00 -1.82
CA ASN A 124 -1.12 -12.81 -1.17
C ASN A 124 -2.59 -12.56 -1.56
N TRP A 125 -3.32 -13.61 -1.96
CA TRP A 125 -4.71 -13.51 -2.45
C TRP A 125 -5.63 -12.78 -1.46
N GLN A 126 -5.39 -12.92 -0.15
CA GLN A 126 -6.16 -12.29 0.93
C GLN A 126 -6.11 -10.76 0.90
N ILE A 127 -5.05 -10.17 0.33
CA ILE A 127 -4.95 -8.72 0.14
C ILE A 127 -5.17 -8.30 -1.31
N SER A 128 -4.76 -9.13 -2.28
CA SER A 128 -4.78 -8.78 -3.70
C SER A 128 -6.15 -8.96 -4.35
N GLN A 129 -6.99 -9.85 -3.83
CA GLN A 129 -8.31 -10.18 -4.39
C GLN A 129 -9.49 -9.63 -3.56
N TYR A 130 -9.19 -8.86 -2.51
CA TYR A 130 -10.19 -8.25 -1.63
C TYR A 130 -10.25 -6.74 -1.84
N ARG A 131 -11.43 -6.18 -1.58
CA ARG A 131 -11.64 -4.72 -1.66
C ARG A 131 -11.02 -4.04 -0.44
N PRO A 132 -10.64 -2.75 -0.56
CA PRO A 132 -10.06 -1.99 0.54
C PRO A 132 -10.87 -2.05 1.82
N GLU A 133 -12.20 -2.01 1.72
CA GLU A 133 -13.11 -2.01 2.88
C GLU A 133 -13.20 -3.36 3.60
N GLN A 134 -12.69 -4.43 2.99
CA GLN A 134 -12.74 -5.79 3.53
C GLN A 134 -11.45 -6.20 4.26
N ILE A 135 -10.42 -5.35 4.24
CA ILE A 135 -9.10 -5.63 4.81
C ILE A 135 -8.75 -4.53 5.80
N GLU A 136 -8.11 -4.91 6.90
CA GLU A 136 -7.51 -3.96 7.83
C GLU A 136 -6.35 -3.20 7.16
N SER A 137 -6.19 -1.92 7.50
CA SER A 137 -5.18 -1.08 6.87
C SER A 137 -4.73 0.02 7.82
N ILE A 138 -3.49 0.46 7.68
CA ILE A 138 -2.96 1.64 8.35
C ILE A 138 -2.92 2.82 7.39
N LYS A 139 -3.02 4.02 7.98
CA LYS A 139 -2.83 5.26 7.23
C LYS A 139 -1.34 5.59 7.18
N LEU A 140 -0.76 5.51 5.98
CA LEU A 140 0.63 5.92 5.71
C LEU A 140 0.66 6.80 4.47
N THR A 141 1.03 8.07 4.65
CA THR A 141 1.22 9.00 3.52
C THR A 141 2.52 8.69 2.77
N PRO A 142 2.70 9.17 1.53
CA PRO A 142 3.97 9.07 0.82
C PRO A 142 5.16 9.58 1.65
N GLU A 143 4.97 10.68 2.37
CA GLU A 143 5.97 11.27 3.26
C GLU A 143 6.31 10.35 4.44
N ASP A 144 5.29 9.73 5.06
CA ASP A 144 5.49 8.73 6.12
C ASP A 144 6.27 7.52 5.59
N ILE A 145 5.95 7.02 4.38
CA ILE A 145 6.65 5.89 3.76
C ILE A 145 8.15 6.20 3.60
N VAL A 146 8.50 7.38 3.09
CA VAL A 146 9.92 7.78 2.94
C VAL A 146 10.60 7.90 4.30
N LYS A 147 9.93 8.53 5.27
CA LYS A 147 10.45 8.73 6.62
C LYS A 147 10.71 7.39 7.30
N ASP A 148 9.73 6.49 7.29
CA ASP A 148 9.79 5.19 7.95
C ASP A 148 10.83 4.29 7.30
N ALA A 149 10.94 4.28 5.96
CA ALA A 149 11.96 3.54 5.25
C ALA A 149 13.39 4.01 5.60
N ARG A 150 13.59 5.32 5.80
CA ARG A 150 14.87 5.85 6.28
C ARG A 150 15.14 5.45 7.73
N MET A 151 14.13 5.55 8.60
CA MET A 151 14.24 5.18 10.02
C MET A 151 14.52 3.68 10.22
N SER A 152 13.99 2.81 9.35
CA SER A 152 14.26 1.36 9.39
C SER A 152 15.64 0.97 8.86
N GLY A 153 16.43 1.93 8.38
CA GLY A 153 17.72 1.69 7.73
C GLY A 153 17.59 0.94 6.40
N SER A 154 16.42 1.01 5.76
CA SER A 154 16.18 0.36 4.47
C SER A 154 16.79 1.17 3.33
N LYS A 155 17.53 0.51 2.43
CA LYS A 155 18.07 1.15 1.22
C LYS A 155 17.08 1.20 0.07
N THR A 156 16.02 0.40 0.15
CA THR A 156 15.04 0.19 -0.91
C THR A 156 13.63 0.28 -0.33
N ILE A 157 12.72 0.94 -1.05
CA ILE A 157 11.28 0.80 -0.84
C ILE A 157 10.75 -0.16 -1.91
N ALA A 158 10.03 -1.19 -1.50
CA ALA A 158 9.50 -2.20 -2.39
C ALA A 158 7.97 -2.21 -2.35
N TYR A 159 7.36 -1.71 -3.41
CA TYR A 159 5.93 -1.86 -3.68
C TYR A 159 5.70 -3.30 -4.16
N THR A 160 5.12 -4.14 -3.31
CA THR A 160 5.05 -5.60 -3.52
C THR A 160 3.77 -6.20 -2.94
N TYR A 161 3.68 -7.52 -2.86
CA TYR A 161 2.56 -8.35 -2.38
C TYR A 161 1.29 -8.31 -3.26
N SER A 162 0.85 -7.14 -3.71
CA SER A 162 -0.18 -6.94 -4.76
C SER A 162 0.40 -6.16 -5.94
N GLU A 163 -0.32 -6.06 -7.07
CA GLU A 163 0.20 -5.37 -8.26
C GLU A 163 0.49 -3.88 -7.99
N PRO A 164 1.76 -3.42 -8.05
CA PRO A 164 2.15 -2.06 -7.68
C PRO A 164 1.46 -0.96 -8.47
N VAL A 165 1.10 -1.23 -9.73
CA VAL A 165 0.37 -0.26 -10.57
C VAL A 165 -0.94 0.19 -9.93
N VAL A 166 -1.67 -0.66 -9.18
CA VAL A 166 -3.00 -0.28 -8.68
C VAL A 166 -2.96 0.75 -7.55
N TYR A 167 -1.84 0.85 -6.84
CA TYR A 167 -1.58 1.82 -5.76
C TYR A 167 -0.50 2.84 -6.11
N TYR A 168 -0.35 3.14 -7.40
CA TYR A 168 0.51 4.22 -7.93
C TYR A 168 0.35 5.58 -7.19
N SER A 169 -0.82 5.83 -6.59
CA SER A 169 -1.10 7.06 -5.83
C SER A 169 -0.26 7.26 -4.55
N ILE A 170 0.44 6.23 -4.07
CA ILE A 170 1.31 6.30 -2.88
C ILE A 170 2.78 6.02 -3.22
N THR A 171 3.12 5.95 -4.51
CA THR A 171 4.51 5.82 -4.96
C THR A 171 5.25 7.14 -4.74
N VAL A 172 6.49 7.05 -4.23
CA VAL A 172 7.38 8.17 -3.86
C VAL A 172 8.50 8.37 -4.86
#